data_AF-A0A8T9BLI7-F1
#
_entry.id   AF-A0A8T9BLI7-F1
#
_cell.length_a   1.000
_cell.length_b   1.000
_cell.length_c   1.000
_cell.angle_alpha   90.00
_cell.angle_beta   90.00
_cell.angle_gamma   90.00
#
_symmetry.space_group_name_H-M   'P 1'
#
loop_
_entity.id
_entity.type
_entity.pdbx_description
1 polymer ?
#
loop_
_entity_poly.entity_id
_entity_poly.type
_entity_poly.pdbx_seq_one_letter_code
_entity_poly.pdbx_strand_id
1 'polypeptide(L)'
;MDIANVKRNNEGKRRKRKNEGLNKRKNTLVKKAYELGEFDGIDVALIICKHGRYTTYRSKDYASWPPSMAEIQTTYPLPKNILPQDIEGGRSEKQIASKEQGGCES
;
A
#
# COMPACT_ATOMS: atom_id res chain seq x y z
N MET A 1 31.54 7.65 32.01
CA MET A 1 30.80 7.79 30.73
C MET A 1 29.35 8.14 31.07
N ASP A 2 28.86 9.27 30.58
CA ASP A 2 27.60 9.85 31.05
C ASP A 2 26.37 9.12 30.48
N ILE A 3 25.46 8.69 31.37
CA ILE A 3 24.24 7.95 31.05
C ILE A 3 23.33 8.74 30.09
N ALA A 4 23.37 10.08 30.17
CA ALA A 4 22.64 10.98 29.27
C ALA A 4 23.11 10.90 27.81
N ASN A 5 24.38 10.57 27.57
CA ASN A 5 24.93 10.44 26.21
C ASN A 5 24.58 9.08 25.57
N VAL A 6 24.48 8.03 26.40
CA VAL A 6 24.00 6.70 25.99
C VAL A 6 22.52 6.72 25.59
N LYS A 7 21.69 7.43 26.36
CA LYS A 7 20.24 7.53 26.07
C LYS A 7 19.96 8.26 24.75
N ARG A 8 20.64 9.38 24.51
CA ARG A 8 20.50 10.18 23.26
C ARG A 8 20.91 9.40 22.01
N ASN A 9 21.98 8.60 22.09
CA ASN A 9 22.45 7.82 20.94
C ASN A 9 21.49 6.66 20.56
N ASN A 10 20.80 6.07 21.55
CA ASN A 10 19.85 4.98 21.32
C ASN A 10 18.54 5.47 20.71
N GLU A 11 18.07 6.67 21.09
CA GLU A 11 16.92 7.29 20.44
C GLU A 11 17.18 7.65 18.98
N GLY A 12 18.36 8.20 18.67
CA GLY A 12 18.77 8.45 17.28
C GLY A 12 18.78 7.17 16.44
N LYS A 13 19.36 6.08 16.99
CA LYS A 13 19.35 4.75 16.35
C LYS A 13 17.93 4.20 16.17
N ARG A 14 17.04 4.38 17.15
CA ARG A 14 15.64 3.90 17.08
C ARG A 14 14.81 4.67 16.05
N ARG A 15 15.01 6.00 15.94
CA ARG A 15 14.38 6.84 14.91
C ARG A 15 14.85 6.46 13.50
N LYS A 16 16.15 6.20 13.33
CA LYS A 16 16.74 5.74 12.06
C LYS A 16 16.11 4.41 11.59
N ARG A 17 16.05 3.40 12.46
CA ARG A 17 15.44 2.09 12.15
C ARG A 17 13.95 2.19 11.78
N LYS A 18 13.18 3.05 12.47
CA LYS A 18 11.76 3.28 12.14
C LYS A 18 11.57 3.91 10.75
N ASN A 19 12.40 4.90 10.40
CA ASN A 19 12.33 5.56 9.10
C ASN A 19 12.77 4.61 7.96
N GLU A 20 13.78 3.77 8.20
CA GLU A 20 14.19 2.70 7.27
C GLU A 20 13.03 1.73 7.00
N GLY A 21 12.30 1.31 8.03
CA GLY A 21 11.13 0.44 7.86
C GLY A 21 10.03 1.07 7.00
N LEU A 22 9.71 2.35 7.23
CA LEU A 22 8.73 3.08 6.41
C LEU A 22 9.19 3.24 4.96
N ASN A 23 10.45 3.59 4.74
CA ASN A 23 11.00 3.73 3.39
C ASN A 23 10.99 2.38 2.65
N LYS A 24 11.32 1.27 3.34
CA LYS A 24 11.20 -0.08 2.78
C LYS A 24 9.77 -0.40 2.36
N ARG A 25 8.78 -0.19 3.23
CA ARG A 25 7.36 -0.41 2.90
C ARG A 25 6.89 0.45 1.74
N LYS A 26 7.30 1.72 1.71
CA LYS A 26 6.99 2.64 0.59
C LYS A 26 7.55 2.09 -0.72
N ASN A 27 8.82 1.66 -0.73
CA ASN A 27 9.45 1.09 -1.92
C ASN A 27 8.77 -0.22 -2.35
N THR A 28 8.42 -1.08 -1.40
CA THR A 28 7.65 -2.31 -1.68
C THR A 28 6.29 -1.99 -2.30
N LEU A 29 5.58 -0.98 -1.79
CA LEU A 29 4.29 -0.56 -2.34
C LEU A 29 4.42 -0.06 -3.79
N VAL A 30 5.43 0.79 -4.06
CA VAL A 30 5.72 1.25 -5.43
C VAL A 30 6.07 0.07 -6.34
N LYS A 31 6.88 -0.88 -5.87
CA LYS A 31 7.20 -2.09 -6.64
C LYS A 31 5.96 -2.92 -6.97
N LYS A 32 5.03 -3.06 -6.02
CA LYS A 32 3.76 -3.78 -6.24
C LYS A 32 2.84 -3.03 -7.21
N ALA A 33 2.81 -1.70 -7.13
CA ALA A 33 2.08 -0.88 -8.10
C ALA A 33 2.66 -1.04 -9.52
N TYR A 34 3.99 -1.12 -9.65
CA TYR A 34 4.66 -1.44 -10.90
C TYR A 34 4.31 -2.83 -11.42
N GLU A 35 4.47 -3.88 -10.59
CA GLU A 35 4.10 -5.25 -10.97
C GLU A 35 2.63 -5.35 -11.43
N LEU A 36 1.72 -4.59 -10.82
CA LEU A 36 0.31 -4.56 -11.22
C LEU A 36 0.06 -3.83 -12.55
N GLY A 37 0.85 -2.79 -12.85
CA GLY A 37 0.76 -2.04 -14.09
C GLY A 37 1.35 -2.76 -15.32
N GLU A 38 2.09 -3.85 -15.12
CA GLU A 38 2.59 -4.69 -16.22
C GLU A 38 1.50 -5.60 -16.82
N PHE A 39 0.36 -5.77 -16.14
CA PHE A 39 -0.77 -6.51 -16.68
C PHE A 39 -1.53 -5.67 -17.71
N ASP A 40 -1.94 -6.30 -18.81
CA ASP A 40 -2.63 -5.62 -19.90
C ASP A 40 -3.97 -5.02 -19.46
N GLY A 41 -4.28 -3.82 -19.97
CA GLY A 41 -5.49 -3.08 -19.61
C GLY A 41 -5.50 -2.46 -18.22
N ILE A 42 -4.41 -2.53 -17.44
CA ILE A 42 -4.35 -1.95 -16.09
C ILE A 42 -3.48 -0.70 -16.06
N ASP A 43 -4.09 0.43 -15.68
CA ASP A 43 -3.39 1.67 -15.39
C ASP A 43 -3.38 1.96 -13.89
N VAL A 44 -2.18 2.14 -13.34
CA VAL A 44 -1.98 2.32 -11.90
C VAL A 44 -1.38 3.69 -11.63
N ALA A 45 -1.99 4.44 -10.72
CA ALA A 45 -1.41 5.62 -10.13
C ALA A 45 -1.47 5.53 -8.61
N LEU A 46 -0.39 5.94 -7.96
CA LEU A 46 -0.25 5.91 -6.51
C LEU A 46 0.14 7.30 -6.02
N ILE A 47 -0.63 7.83 -5.08
CA ILE A 47 -0.40 9.13 -4.45
C ILE A 47 -0.18 8.91 -2.95
N ILE A 48 0.99 9.28 -2.45
CA ILE A 48 1.35 9.17 -1.02
C ILE A 48 1.59 10.57 -0.48
N CYS A 49 0.83 10.97 0.54
CA CYS A 49 1.08 12.21 1.29
C CYS A 49 1.69 11.89 2.65
N LYS A 50 2.87 12.47 2.94
CA LYS A 50 3.54 12.37 4.24
C LYS A 50 3.92 13.76 4.71
N HIS A 51 3.32 14.21 5.82
CA HIS A 51 3.57 15.53 6.41
C HIS A 51 3.46 16.68 5.38
N GLY A 52 2.41 16.66 4.55
CA GLY A 52 2.18 17.65 3.49
C GLY A 52 3.03 17.47 2.23
N ARG A 53 3.97 16.51 2.19
CA ARG A 53 4.76 16.21 1.00
C ARG A 53 4.14 15.06 0.22
N TYR A 54 3.87 15.30 -1.05
CA TYR A 54 3.37 14.30 -1.98
C TYR A 54 4.53 13.53 -2.64
N THR A 55 4.31 12.23 -2.84
CA THR A 55 5.12 11.35 -3.69
C THR A 55 4.14 10.61 -4.59
N THR A 56 4.38 10.67 -5.90
CA THR A 56 3.49 10.08 -6.90
C THR A 56 4.23 9.02 -7.70
N TYR A 57 3.51 7.98 -8.11
CA TYR A 57 3.93 6.99 -9.08
C TYR A 57 2.84 6.84 -10.14
N ARG A 58 3.23 6.65 -11.40
CA ARG A 58 2.35 6.41 -12.54
C ARG A 58 2.92 5.25 -13.36
N SER A 59 2.08 4.29 -13.73
CA SER A 59 2.48 3.18 -14.60
C SER A 59 2.73 3.62 -16.04
N LYS A 60 1.94 4.59 -16.52
CA LYS A 60 2.07 5.20 -17.85
C LYS A 60 2.25 6.70 -17.74
N ASP A 61 3.10 7.26 -18.59
CA ASP A 61 3.46 8.69 -18.59
C ASP A 61 2.60 9.53 -19.54
N TYR A 62 1.29 9.27 -19.56
CA TYR A 62 0.36 10.09 -20.33
C TYR A 62 0.10 11.42 -19.61
N ALA A 63 0.06 12.52 -20.37
CA ALA A 63 -0.17 13.86 -19.83
C ALA A 63 -1.52 14.00 -19.10
N SER A 64 -2.53 13.23 -19.50
CA SER A 64 -3.87 13.19 -18.91
C SER A 64 -4.02 12.17 -17.77
N TRP A 65 -2.95 11.48 -17.37
CA TRP A 65 -3.01 10.41 -16.36
C TRP A 65 -2.17 10.76 -15.11
N PRO A 66 -2.68 10.49 -13.88
CA PRO A 66 -4.01 9.98 -13.56
C PRO A 66 -5.12 11.04 -13.65
N PRO A 67 -6.38 10.61 -13.85
CA PRO A 67 -7.54 11.48 -13.74
C PRO A 67 -7.69 12.04 -12.32
N SER A 68 -8.32 13.19 -12.22
CA SER A 68 -8.71 13.79 -10.94
C SER A 68 -9.76 12.94 -10.23
N MET A 69 -9.85 13.10 -8.90
CA MET A 69 -10.84 12.37 -8.10
C MET A 69 -12.28 12.68 -8.54
N ALA A 70 -12.53 13.93 -8.99
CA ALA A 70 -13.84 14.34 -9.50
C ALA A 70 -14.17 13.61 -10.81
N GLU A 71 -13.20 13.52 -11.73
CA GLU A 71 -13.39 12.76 -12.98
C GLU A 71 -13.67 11.28 -12.69
N ILE A 72 -12.92 10.65 -11.77
CA ILE A 72 -13.13 9.25 -11.37
C ILE A 72 -14.56 9.02 -10.85
N GLN A 73 -15.10 9.94 -10.04
CA GLN A 73 -16.46 9.81 -9.52
C GLN A 73 -17.55 9.85 -10.60
N THR A 74 -17.24 10.40 -11.78
CA THR A 74 -18.17 10.50 -12.91
C THR A 74 -18.02 9.36 -13.92
N THR A 75 -17.04 8.48 -13.77
CA THR A 75 -16.80 7.39 -14.74
C THR A 75 -17.84 6.27 -14.63
N TYR A 76 -18.06 5.59 -15.76
CA TYR A 76 -18.81 4.34 -15.82
C TYR A 76 -17.89 3.17 -16.22
N PRO A 77 -17.95 2.01 -15.54
CA PRO A 77 -18.82 1.69 -14.41
C PRO A 77 -18.47 2.46 -13.14
N LEU A 78 -19.43 2.54 -12.20
CA LEU A 78 -19.24 3.28 -10.95
C LEU A 78 -17.95 2.83 -10.24
N PRO A 79 -17.10 3.77 -9.80
CA PRO A 79 -15.83 3.43 -9.18
C PRO A 79 -16.06 2.72 -7.84
N LYS A 80 -15.27 1.67 -7.59
CA LYS A 80 -15.25 0.99 -6.30
C LYS A 80 -14.23 1.65 -5.37
N ASN A 81 -14.73 2.34 -4.34
CA ASN A 81 -13.89 2.94 -3.31
C ASN A 81 -13.61 1.91 -2.21
N ILE A 82 -12.33 1.61 -1.95
CA ILE A 82 -11.91 0.70 -0.88
C ILE A 82 -11.27 1.55 0.22
N LEU A 83 -11.83 1.50 1.43
CA LEU A 83 -11.34 2.22 2.60
C LEU A 83 -10.59 1.28 3.56
N PRO A 84 -9.80 1.81 4.50
CA PRO A 84 -9.08 0.96 5.47
C PRO A 84 -9.98 -0.02 6.22
N GLN A 85 -11.21 0.37 6.55
CA GLN A 85 -12.17 -0.48 7.27
C GLN A 85 -12.53 -1.74 6.46
N ASP A 86 -12.60 -1.64 5.13
CA ASP A 86 -12.93 -2.75 4.24
C ASP A 86 -11.81 -3.80 4.17
N ILE A 87 -10.56 -3.38 4.44
CA ILE A 87 -9.38 -4.26 4.41
C ILE A 87 -9.21 -5.00 5.74
N GLU A 88 -9.57 -4.36 6.86
CA GLU A 88 -9.39 -4.92 8.21
C GLU A 88 -10.30 -6.13 8.47
N GLY A 89 -11.50 -6.17 7.89
CA GLY A 89 -12.44 -7.30 8.02
C GLY A 89 -12.02 -8.60 7.30
N GLY A 90 -11.18 -8.51 6.27
CA GLY A 90 -10.80 -9.63 5.40
C GLY A 90 -9.71 -10.57 5.93
N ARG A 91 -9.21 -10.36 7.16
CA ARG A 91 -8.29 -11.32 7.81
C ARG A 91 -8.98 -12.56 8.35
N SER A 92 -10.31 -12.54 8.47
CA SER A 92 -11.11 -13.60 9.12
C SER A 92 -11.59 -14.67 8.14
N GLU A 93 -11.80 -14.34 6.86
CA GLU A 93 -12.47 -15.26 5.90
C GLU A 93 -11.54 -16.33 5.31
N LYS A 94 -10.21 -16.15 5.37
CA LYS A 94 -9.26 -17.12 4.79
C LYS A 94 -9.07 -18.41 5.59
N GLN A 95 -9.64 -18.54 6.79
CA GLN A 95 -9.56 -19.78 7.57
C GLN A 95 -10.77 -20.71 7.44
N ILE A 96 -11.87 -20.27 6.79
CA ILE A 96 -13.07 -21.12 6.68
C ILE A 96 -13.01 -22.02 5.43
N ALA A 97 -12.34 -21.60 4.36
CA ALA A 97 -12.30 -22.34 3.09
C ALA A 97 -11.32 -23.55 3.05
N SER A 98 -10.54 -23.82 4.10
CA SER A 98 -9.57 -24.93 4.13
C SER A 98 -10.05 -26.16 4.92
N LYS A 99 -11.30 -26.18 5.41
CA LYS A 99 -11.82 -27.26 6.25
C LYS A 99 -12.92 -28.13 5.60
N GLU A 100 -13.34 -27.81 4.38
CA GLU A 100 -14.41 -28.56 3.68
C GLU A 100 -13.91 -29.48 2.57
N GLN A 101 -12.59 -29.68 2.42
CA GLN A 101 -12.01 -30.68 1.51
C GLN A 101 -11.32 -31.77 2.31
N GLY A 102 -12.12 -32.62 2.95
CA GLY A 102 -11.64 -33.76 3.72
C GLY A 102 -12.79 -34.69 4.06
N GLY A 103 -13.41 -35.29 3.05
CA GLY A 103 -14.50 -36.23 3.27
C GLY A 103 -15.22 -36.66 2.00
N CYS A 104 -14.53 -37.43 1.15
CA CYS A 104 -15.14 -38.49 0.33
C CYS A 104 -14.01 -39.24 -0.39
N GLU A 105 -13.47 -40.27 0.26
CA GLU A 105 -12.87 -41.40 -0.45
C GLU A 105 -13.77 -42.61 -0.21
N SER A 106 -14.34 -43.08 -1.32
CA SER A 106 -14.94 -44.36 -1.71
C SER A 106 -15.46 -45.34 -0.65
#